data_AF-A0A935WX34-F1
#
_entry.id   AF-A0A935WX34-F1
#
_cell.length_a   1.000
_cell.length_b   1.000
_cell.length_c   1.000
_cell.angle_alpha   90.00
_cell.angle_beta   90.00
_cell.angle_gamma   90.00
#
_symmetry.space_group_name_H-M   'P 1'
#
loop_
_entity.id
_entity.type
_entity.pdbx_description
1 polymer ?
#
loop_
_entity_poly.entity_id
_entity_poly.type
_entity_poly.pdbx_seq_one_letter_code
_entity_poly.pdbx_strand_id
1 'polypeptide(L)'
;MDTVPPEVESCLLALCVHEAFGGDRDALDRALGDQRKLLVDAEARAPYVTVERLGRVVELWLYFNRGQSKRALAERLHQDLARSGVGLTRESIQWKLASNGHLVRREVLLQLVEYLRPHGISSEEKAHDFLIRRHGDIQGTLEGRSLVDAGPFRRSCRLWQILNREASTRRLAALLREQLAEDGVGVGIEHLQRAIGGKTPRVRHDLVVAMDALLALSIPEGETIDSLMAKLESSSPRHLDLAWVRCEPIAALAQAWLEANPGVSMRKLALRVVKTIRRMGYRSSHNTIQPILGGWKKRTRGYVFRGLLKQFPDRPDDRIPDDAFIVPGGGLDLDGFGEKSSADIPTAPTAQTPQTPPALGRGAASSPSSRSAPSQPTKAAELKKEKRAGEAKKNSARRNQGRSQSALDEHPADLDEFINKATEHLSQAKSPLFAKLAALRAAKLYDISAEDAYATIMSRSAS
;
A
#
# COMPACT_ATOMS: atom_id res chain seq x y z
N MET A 1 28.67 -29.21 -3.89
CA MET A 1 28.08 -30.07 -4.95
C MET A 1 27.01 -29.21 -5.57
N ASP A 2 27.42 -28.34 -6.49
CA ASP A 2 26.56 -27.28 -7.02
C ASP A 2 25.89 -27.83 -8.27
N THR A 3 24.75 -28.49 -8.07
CA THR A 3 23.82 -28.92 -9.10
C THR A 3 23.03 -27.72 -9.61
N VAL A 4 22.73 -27.70 -10.91
CA VAL A 4 21.84 -26.70 -11.51
C VAL A 4 20.51 -26.62 -10.75
N PRO A 5 19.96 -25.41 -10.52
CA PRO A 5 18.62 -25.25 -9.98
C PRO A 5 17.64 -25.98 -10.88
N PRO A 6 16.75 -26.82 -10.33
CA PRO A 6 15.87 -27.64 -11.14
C PRO A 6 14.95 -26.81 -12.04
N GLU A 7 14.76 -25.52 -11.76
CA GLU A 7 13.96 -24.63 -12.60
C GLU A 7 14.62 -24.29 -13.95
N VAL A 8 15.95 -24.39 -14.08
CA VAL A 8 16.63 -24.34 -15.40
C VAL A 8 16.28 -25.59 -16.20
N GLU A 9 16.20 -26.74 -15.53
CA GLU A 9 15.74 -27.99 -16.14
C GLU A 9 14.24 -27.90 -16.48
N SER A 10 13.41 -27.29 -15.63
CA SER A 10 11.99 -27.04 -15.92
C SER A 10 11.80 -26.08 -17.10
N CYS A 11 12.63 -25.04 -17.25
CA CYS A 11 12.61 -24.14 -18.40
C CYS A 11 13.03 -24.87 -19.69
N LEU A 12 14.08 -25.68 -19.65
CA LEU A 12 14.49 -26.53 -20.77
C LEU A 12 13.42 -27.55 -21.14
N LEU A 13 12.76 -28.14 -20.14
CA LEU A 13 11.59 -29.01 -20.34
C LEU A 13 10.47 -28.26 -21.04
N ALA A 14 10.11 -27.05 -20.59
CA ALA A 14 9.06 -26.25 -21.21
C ALA A 14 9.41 -25.88 -22.67
N LEU A 15 10.66 -25.51 -22.93
CA LEU A 15 11.15 -25.27 -24.29
C LEU A 15 11.09 -26.52 -25.16
N CYS A 16 11.50 -27.68 -24.63
CA CYS A 16 11.38 -28.95 -25.34
C CYS A 16 9.91 -29.28 -25.64
N VAL A 17 9.01 -29.15 -24.66
CA VAL A 17 7.57 -29.38 -24.86
C VAL A 17 7.03 -28.49 -25.99
N HIS A 18 7.30 -27.19 -25.95
CA HIS A 18 6.70 -26.25 -26.90
C HIS A 18 7.33 -26.31 -28.29
N GLU A 19 8.65 -26.37 -28.40
CA GLU A 19 9.35 -26.24 -29.68
C GLU A 19 9.63 -27.60 -30.34
N ALA A 20 10.01 -28.62 -29.56
CA ALA A 20 10.42 -29.92 -30.09
C ALA A 20 9.26 -30.93 -30.15
N PHE A 21 8.27 -30.78 -29.27
CA PHE A 21 7.13 -31.69 -29.16
C PHE A 21 5.76 -31.02 -29.42
N GLY A 22 5.75 -29.77 -29.89
CA GLY A 22 4.51 -29.08 -30.32
C GLY A 22 3.44 -28.94 -29.22
N GLY A 23 3.83 -28.93 -27.96
CA GLY A 23 2.94 -28.92 -26.80
C GLY A 23 2.56 -30.31 -26.25
N ASP A 24 2.95 -31.41 -26.91
CA ASP A 24 2.66 -32.77 -26.46
C ASP A 24 3.60 -33.19 -25.31
N ARG A 25 3.12 -32.96 -24.09
CA ARG A 25 3.84 -33.28 -22.86
C ARG A 25 3.97 -34.80 -22.64
N ASP A 26 3.00 -35.59 -23.11
CA ASP A 26 3.01 -37.04 -22.93
C ASP A 26 4.02 -37.73 -23.86
N ALA A 27 4.28 -37.16 -25.04
CA ALA A 27 5.37 -37.58 -25.91
C ALA A 27 6.75 -37.32 -25.29
N LEU A 28 6.95 -36.15 -24.67
CA LEU A 28 8.19 -35.84 -23.95
C LEU A 28 8.39 -36.76 -22.74
N ASP A 29 7.31 -37.02 -21.99
CA ASP A 29 7.37 -37.88 -20.80
C ASP A 29 7.71 -39.33 -21.16
N ARG A 30 7.19 -39.85 -22.29
CA ARG A 30 7.58 -41.15 -22.86
C ARG A 30 9.05 -41.18 -23.28
N ALA A 31 9.55 -40.07 -23.84
CA ALA A 31 10.95 -39.95 -24.25
C ALA A 31 11.93 -39.86 -23.07
N LEU A 32 11.50 -39.29 -21.93
CA LEU A 32 12.32 -39.15 -20.72
C LEU A 32 12.26 -40.36 -19.78
N GLY A 33 11.17 -41.14 -19.81
CA GLY A 33 11.04 -42.37 -19.03
C GLY A 33 11.25 -42.18 -17.52
N ASP A 34 11.98 -43.10 -16.88
CA ASP A 34 12.23 -43.11 -15.42
C ASP A 34 13.00 -41.90 -14.90
N GLN A 35 13.68 -41.16 -15.79
CA GLN A 35 14.44 -39.97 -15.39
C GLN A 35 13.55 -38.78 -15.04
N ARG A 36 12.28 -38.78 -15.46
CA ARG A 36 11.31 -37.79 -15.00
C ARG A 36 10.99 -37.93 -13.51
N LYS A 37 10.96 -39.15 -12.97
CA LYS A 37 10.77 -39.36 -11.52
C LYS A 37 11.95 -38.81 -10.73
N LEU A 38 13.17 -38.97 -11.25
CA LEU A 38 14.39 -38.39 -10.65
C LEU A 38 14.34 -36.84 -10.62
N LEU A 39 13.74 -36.19 -11.63
CA LEU A 39 13.51 -34.75 -11.67
C LEU A 39 12.53 -34.27 -10.60
N VAL A 40 11.40 -34.95 -10.46
CA VAL A 40 10.39 -34.62 -9.44
C VAL A 40 11.00 -34.77 -8.04
N ASP A 41 11.81 -35.81 -7.83
CA ASP A 41 12.52 -36.02 -6.56
C ASP A 41 13.65 -35.00 -6.33
N ALA A 42 14.34 -34.55 -7.39
CA ALA A 42 15.36 -33.51 -7.31
C ALA A 42 14.74 -32.13 -7.03
N GLU A 43 13.63 -31.79 -7.70
CA GLU A 43 12.81 -30.60 -7.43
C GLU A 43 12.28 -30.59 -5.99
N ALA A 44 11.87 -31.75 -5.47
CA ALA A 44 11.44 -31.89 -4.08
C ALA A 44 12.57 -31.63 -3.07
N ARG A 45 13.84 -31.84 -3.46
CA ARG A 45 15.03 -31.74 -2.59
C ARG A 45 15.85 -30.46 -2.81
N ALA A 46 15.51 -29.62 -3.79
CA ALA A 46 16.30 -28.42 -4.10
C ALA A 46 16.30 -27.40 -2.94
N PRO A 47 17.47 -26.89 -2.52
CA PRO A 47 17.60 -26.00 -1.35
C PRO A 47 17.02 -24.59 -1.58
N TYR A 48 16.80 -24.23 -2.84
CA TYR A 48 16.22 -22.94 -3.25
C TYR A 48 15.01 -23.17 -4.15
N VAL A 49 14.09 -22.20 -4.14
CA VAL A 49 12.90 -22.15 -4.99
C VAL A 49 12.76 -20.76 -5.59
N THR A 50 12.03 -20.64 -6.71
CA THR A 50 11.81 -19.35 -7.34
C THR A 50 10.92 -18.43 -6.52
N VAL A 51 11.16 -17.13 -6.64
CA VAL A 51 10.34 -16.09 -6.01
C VAL A 51 8.91 -16.09 -6.57
N GLU A 52 8.70 -16.55 -7.80
CA GLU A 52 7.37 -16.71 -8.40
C GLU A 52 6.53 -17.79 -7.69
N ARG A 53 7.13 -18.96 -7.42
CA ARG A 53 6.48 -20.03 -6.62
C ARG A 53 6.14 -19.53 -5.23
N LEU A 54 7.09 -18.84 -4.58
CA LEU A 54 6.86 -18.20 -3.28
C LEU A 54 5.69 -17.21 -3.35
N GLY A 55 5.67 -16.35 -4.37
CA GLY A 55 4.67 -15.30 -4.56
C GLY A 55 3.23 -15.83 -4.54
N ARG A 56 2.99 -16.95 -5.22
CA ARG A 56 1.68 -17.63 -5.24
C ARG A 56 1.21 -18.06 -3.84
N VAL A 57 2.10 -18.64 -3.05
CA VAL A 57 1.79 -19.06 -1.68
C VAL A 57 1.60 -17.86 -0.75
N VAL A 58 2.35 -16.78 -0.99
CA VAL A 58 2.19 -15.51 -0.26
C VAL A 58 0.84 -14.86 -0.55
N GLU A 59 0.41 -14.83 -1.81
CA GLU A 59 -0.91 -14.34 -2.22
C GLU A 59 -2.03 -15.10 -1.51
N LEU A 60 -1.92 -16.42 -1.46
CA LEU A 60 -2.86 -17.28 -0.77
C LEU A 60 -2.88 -17.01 0.75
N TRP A 61 -1.72 -16.82 1.37
CA TRP A 61 -1.65 -16.44 2.79
C TRP A 61 -2.32 -15.09 3.05
N LEU A 62 -2.10 -14.11 2.17
CA LEU A 62 -2.75 -12.80 2.25
C LEU A 62 -4.26 -12.91 2.03
N TYR A 63 -4.72 -13.82 1.17
CA TYR A 63 -6.15 -14.06 0.99
C TYR A 63 -6.83 -14.48 2.30
N PHE A 64 -6.26 -15.42 3.04
CA PHE A 64 -6.80 -15.86 4.34
C PHE A 64 -6.58 -14.85 5.47
N ASN A 65 -5.59 -13.96 5.35
CA ASN A 65 -5.20 -13.02 6.41
C ASN A 65 -5.43 -11.56 5.99
N ARG A 66 -6.69 -11.19 5.68
CA ARG A 66 -7.10 -9.87 5.11
C ARG A 66 -6.58 -8.63 5.85
N GLY A 67 -6.47 -8.70 7.18
CA GLY A 67 -5.93 -7.63 8.02
C GLY A 67 -4.40 -7.55 8.08
N GLN A 68 -3.68 -8.56 7.61
CA GLN A 68 -2.23 -8.64 7.71
C GLN A 68 -1.52 -8.13 6.45
N SER A 69 -0.30 -7.65 6.61
CA SER A 69 0.54 -7.15 5.51
C SER A 69 1.68 -8.12 5.18
N LYS A 70 2.29 -7.97 3.99
CA LYS A 70 3.54 -8.68 3.65
C LYS A 70 4.67 -8.42 4.66
N ARG A 71 4.69 -7.25 5.31
CA ARG A 71 5.65 -6.92 6.39
C ARG A 71 5.37 -7.72 7.66
N ALA A 72 4.11 -7.83 8.06
CA ALA A 72 3.71 -8.67 9.18
C ALA A 72 4.04 -10.15 8.92
N LEU A 73 3.84 -10.61 7.69
CA LEU A 73 4.27 -11.94 7.26
C LEU A 73 5.80 -12.10 7.32
N ALA A 74 6.56 -11.12 6.84
CA ALA A 74 8.03 -11.16 6.90
C ALA A 74 8.56 -11.26 8.34
N GLU A 75 7.97 -10.48 9.25
CA GLU A 75 8.30 -10.50 10.68
C GLU A 75 7.99 -11.86 11.29
N ARG A 76 6.81 -12.43 11.00
CA ARG A 76 6.41 -13.75 11.49
C ARG A 76 7.34 -14.85 10.96
N LEU A 77 7.62 -14.85 9.66
CA LEU A 77 8.54 -15.80 9.04
C LEU A 77 9.94 -15.69 9.64
N HIS A 78 10.44 -14.47 9.86
CA HIS A 78 11.75 -14.25 10.48
C HIS A 78 11.82 -14.90 11.87
N GLN A 79 10.81 -14.67 12.72
CA GLN A 79 10.75 -15.23 14.07
C GLN A 79 10.68 -16.76 14.06
N ASP A 80 9.82 -17.35 13.23
CA ASP A 80 9.63 -18.80 13.20
C ASP A 80 10.83 -19.53 12.56
N LEU A 81 11.43 -18.95 11.51
CA LEU A 81 12.65 -19.49 10.89
C LEU A 81 13.85 -19.40 11.83
N ALA A 82 13.97 -18.31 12.60
CA ALA A 82 15.01 -18.17 13.62
C ALA A 82 14.88 -19.24 14.72
N ARG A 83 13.65 -19.56 15.16
CA ARG A 83 13.41 -20.66 16.12
C ARG A 83 13.84 -22.02 15.57
N SER A 84 13.72 -22.23 14.27
CA SER A 84 14.16 -23.43 13.57
C SER A 84 15.64 -23.42 13.19
N GLY A 85 16.43 -22.44 13.67
CA GLY A 85 17.87 -22.34 13.41
C GLY A 85 18.24 -21.77 12.03
N VAL A 86 17.27 -21.26 11.27
CA VAL A 86 17.49 -20.67 9.94
C VAL A 86 17.77 -19.18 10.08
N GLY A 87 19.05 -18.81 10.03
CA GLY A 87 19.52 -17.42 10.16
C GLY A 87 19.25 -16.56 8.93
N LEU A 88 17.99 -16.18 8.69
CA LEU A 88 17.60 -15.21 7.65
C LEU A 88 17.26 -13.86 8.26
N THR A 89 17.79 -12.77 7.69
CA THR A 89 17.44 -11.42 8.11
C THR A 89 16.03 -11.06 7.68
N ARG A 90 15.33 -10.27 8.49
CA ARG A 90 13.98 -9.79 8.20
C ARG A 90 13.92 -9.02 6.88
N GLU A 91 14.91 -8.17 6.62
CA GLU A 91 14.99 -7.35 5.41
C GLU A 91 15.12 -8.23 4.16
N SER A 92 15.89 -9.33 4.25
CA SER A 92 16.02 -10.31 3.16
C SER A 92 14.66 -10.98 2.86
N ILE A 93 13.95 -11.44 3.90
CA ILE A 93 12.63 -12.04 3.73
C ILE A 93 11.65 -11.02 3.12
N GLN A 94 11.59 -9.81 3.67
CA GLN A 94 10.71 -8.75 3.15
C GLN A 94 11.01 -8.43 1.68
N TRP A 95 12.29 -8.38 1.29
CA TRP A 95 12.71 -8.14 -0.08
C TRP A 95 12.22 -9.26 -1.02
N LYS A 96 12.34 -10.53 -0.61
CA LYS A 96 11.85 -11.69 -1.37
C LYS A 96 10.32 -11.75 -1.47
N LEU A 97 9.59 -11.48 -0.39
CA LEU A 97 8.12 -11.44 -0.39
C LEU A 97 7.55 -10.30 -1.26
N ALA A 98 8.34 -9.25 -1.47
CA ALA A 98 8.03 -8.16 -2.40
C ALA A 98 8.35 -8.53 -3.87
N SER A 99 8.56 -9.81 -4.15
CA SER A 99 8.88 -10.36 -5.46
C SER A 99 10.19 -9.84 -6.06
N ASN A 100 11.11 -9.37 -5.21
CA ASN A 100 12.43 -8.95 -5.69
C ASN A 100 13.41 -10.14 -5.65
N GLY A 101 14.18 -10.29 -6.72
CA GLY A 101 15.16 -11.37 -6.93
C GLY A 101 14.58 -12.63 -7.54
N HIS A 102 15.44 -13.65 -7.70
CA HIS A 102 15.08 -14.87 -8.44
C HIS A 102 14.86 -16.09 -7.53
N LEU A 103 15.71 -16.28 -6.51
CA LEU A 103 15.71 -17.48 -5.67
C LEU A 103 15.48 -17.15 -4.19
N VAL A 104 14.74 -17.98 -3.48
CA VAL A 104 14.54 -17.94 -2.04
C VAL A 104 14.84 -19.32 -1.45
N ARG A 105 15.27 -19.36 -0.18
CA ARG A 105 15.51 -20.62 0.53
C ARG A 105 14.22 -21.43 0.66
N ARG A 106 14.26 -22.74 0.40
CA ARG A 106 13.09 -23.63 0.43
C ARG A 106 12.40 -23.63 1.78
N GLU A 107 13.14 -23.46 2.87
CA GLU A 107 12.61 -23.40 4.23
C GLU A 107 11.57 -22.28 4.40
N VAL A 108 11.71 -21.16 3.67
CA VAL A 108 10.72 -20.07 3.67
C VAL A 108 9.39 -20.53 3.05
N LEU A 109 9.45 -21.27 1.95
CA LEU A 109 8.27 -21.82 1.28
C LEU A 109 7.58 -22.88 2.16
N LEU A 110 8.35 -23.78 2.77
CA LEU A 110 7.82 -24.80 3.66
C LEU A 110 7.12 -24.19 4.86
N GLN A 111 7.72 -23.16 5.47
CA GLN A 111 7.10 -22.44 6.59
C GLN A 111 5.83 -21.69 6.17
N LEU A 112 5.75 -21.18 4.93
CA LEU A 112 4.52 -20.58 4.41
C LEU A 112 3.41 -21.60 4.20
N VAL A 113 3.73 -22.77 3.66
CA VAL A 113 2.77 -23.88 3.51
C VAL A 113 2.27 -24.34 4.89
N GLU A 114 3.15 -24.35 5.90
CA GLU A 114 2.76 -24.63 7.29
C GLU A 114 1.69 -23.65 7.80
N TYR A 115 1.82 -22.35 7.52
CA TYR A 115 0.81 -21.36 7.90
C TYR A 115 -0.53 -21.54 7.19
N LEU A 116 -0.57 -22.26 6.07
CA LEU A 116 -1.78 -22.53 5.30
C LEU A 116 -2.45 -23.85 5.71
N ARG A 117 -1.78 -24.69 6.52
CA ARG A 117 -2.32 -25.96 7.01
C ARG A 117 -3.67 -25.83 7.73
N PRO A 118 -3.91 -24.81 8.59
CA PRO A 118 -5.23 -24.60 9.21
C PRO A 118 -6.37 -24.38 8.21
N HIS A 119 -6.05 -23.99 6.98
CA HIS A 119 -7.00 -23.77 5.88
C HIS A 119 -7.12 -24.99 4.96
N GLY A 120 -6.61 -26.16 5.36
CA GLY A 120 -6.68 -27.41 4.60
C GLY A 120 -5.60 -27.57 3.53
N ILE A 121 -4.61 -26.67 3.49
CA ILE A 121 -3.57 -26.64 2.46
C ILE A 121 -2.28 -27.19 3.07
N SER A 122 -2.04 -28.48 2.83
CA SER A 122 -0.93 -29.23 3.45
C SER A 122 0.31 -29.37 2.56
N SER A 123 0.21 -28.99 1.29
CA SER A 123 1.28 -29.09 0.30
C SER A 123 1.23 -27.91 -0.67
N GLU A 124 2.32 -27.70 -1.39
CA GLU A 124 2.38 -26.71 -2.47
C GLU A 124 1.43 -27.05 -3.62
N GLU A 125 1.32 -28.32 -4.01
CA GLU A 125 0.36 -28.78 -5.03
C GLU A 125 -1.07 -28.41 -4.65
N LYS A 126 -1.48 -28.67 -3.40
CA LYS A 126 -2.79 -28.25 -2.91
C LYS A 126 -2.96 -26.74 -2.91
N ALA A 127 -1.90 -25.98 -2.63
CA ALA A 127 -1.93 -24.52 -2.72
C ALA A 127 -2.16 -24.07 -4.17
N HIS A 128 -1.51 -24.73 -5.13
CA HIS A 128 -1.68 -24.47 -6.55
C HIS A 128 -3.10 -24.80 -7.03
N ASP A 129 -3.63 -25.97 -6.67
CA ASP A 129 -5.00 -26.39 -7.00
C ASP A 129 -6.04 -25.46 -6.38
N PHE A 130 -5.77 -24.95 -5.18
CA PHE A 130 -6.63 -23.97 -4.54
C PHE A 130 -6.60 -22.64 -5.29
N LEU A 131 -5.42 -22.16 -5.67
CA LEU A 131 -5.25 -20.93 -6.44
C LEU A 131 -5.99 -20.97 -7.78
N ILE A 132 -5.94 -22.10 -8.50
CA ILE A 132 -6.67 -22.27 -9.76
C ILE A 132 -8.17 -22.21 -9.51
N ARG A 133 -8.68 -22.98 -8.53
CA ARG A 133 -10.12 -23.06 -8.24
C ARG A 133 -10.72 -21.74 -7.73
N ARG A 134 -9.95 -20.95 -7.00
CA ARG A 134 -10.39 -19.71 -6.33
C ARG A 134 -9.72 -18.46 -6.89
N HIS A 135 -9.26 -18.51 -8.13
CA HIS A 135 -8.47 -17.43 -8.73
C HIS A 135 -9.19 -16.06 -8.65
N GLY A 136 -10.47 -16.00 -9.00
CA GLY A 136 -11.26 -14.77 -8.94
C GLY A 136 -11.37 -14.17 -7.53
N ASP A 137 -11.69 -15.00 -6.53
CA ASP A 137 -11.84 -14.55 -5.13
C ASP A 137 -10.51 -14.03 -4.56
N ILE A 138 -9.41 -14.70 -4.91
CA ILE A 138 -8.06 -14.33 -4.48
C ILE A 138 -7.67 -13.00 -5.14
N GLN A 139 -7.87 -12.87 -6.46
CA GLN A 139 -7.59 -11.62 -7.17
C GLN A 139 -8.42 -10.46 -6.62
N GLY A 140 -9.72 -10.64 -6.38
CA GLY A 140 -10.55 -9.60 -5.77
C GLY A 140 -10.04 -9.17 -4.38
N THR A 141 -9.56 -10.12 -3.57
CA THR A 141 -8.97 -9.81 -2.25
C THR A 141 -7.62 -9.09 -2.37
N LEU A 142 -6.81 -9.43 -3.38
CA LEU A 142 -5.54 -8.76 -3.65
C LEU A 142 -5.75 -7.35 -4.21
N GLU A 143 -6.73 -7.18 -5.09
CA GLU A 143 -7.13 -5.89 -5.64
C GLU A 143 -7.62 -4.96 -4.53
N GLY A 144 -8.42 -5.47 -3.58
CA GLY A 144 -8.82 -4.77 -2.36
C GLY A 144 -7.65 -4.16 -1.55
N ARG A 145 -6.49 -4.84 -1.57
CA ARG A 145 -5.26 -4.39 -0.90
C ARG A 145 -4.47 -3.35 -1.70
N SER A 146 -4.78 -3.18 -2.98
CA SER A 146 -4.10 -2.20 -3.83
C SER A 146 -4.34 -0.78 -3.33
N LEU A 147 -3.35 0.09 -3.52
CA LEU A 147 -3.46 1.49 -3.16
C LEU A 147 -3.93 2.30 -4.37
N VAL A 148 -5.09 2.93 -4.26
CA VAL A 148 -5.67 3.80 -5.29
C VAL A 148 -5.59 5.27 -4.88
N ASP A 149 -5.80 6.18 -5.83
CA ASP A 149 -5.87 7.61 -5.54
C ASP A 149 -7.02 7.92 -4.56
N ALA A 150 -6.77 8.77 -3.58
CA ALA A 150 -7.77 9.12 -2.56
C ALA A 150 -8.77 10.19 -3.04
N GLY A 151 -8.60 10.78 -4.23
CA GLY A 151 -9.50 11.78 -4.79
C GLY A 151 -10.95 11.30 -4.87
N PRO A 152 -11.26 10.22 -5.62
CA PRO A 152 -12.61 9.67 -5.72
C PRO A 152 -13.21 9.31 -4.36
N PHE A 153 -12.45 8.61 -3.51
CA PHE A 153 -12.87 8.27 -2.15
C PHE A 153 -13.31 9.49 -1.32
N ARG A 154 -12.56 10.60 -1.40
CA ARG A 154 -12.89 11.84 -0.67
C ARG A 154 -14.15 12.49 -1.20
N ARG A 155 -14.38 12.45 -2.52
CA ARG A 155 -15.64 12.93 -3.11
C ARG A 155 -16.82 12.11 -2.61
N SER A 156 -16.69 10.78 -2.59
CA SER A 156 -17.70 9.87 -2.04
C SER A 156 -17.98 10.14 -0.56
N CYS A 157 -16.94 10.33 0.26
CA CYS A 157 -17.10 10.70 1.67
C CYS A 157 -17.87 12.03 1.82
N ARG A 158 -17.51 13.04 1.01
CA ARG A 158 -18.15 14.35 1.06
C ARG A 158 -19.61 14.27 0.66
N LEU A 159 -19.93 13.55 -0.41
CA LEU A 159 -21.30 13.31 -0.85
C LEU A 159 -22.12 12.67 0.27
N TRP A 160 -21.59 11.60 0.89
CA TRP A 160 -22.27 10.92 1.98
C TRP A 160 -22.58 11.86 3.15
N GLN A 161 -21.62 12.71 3.54
CA GLN A 161 -21.80 13.68 4.62
C GLN A 161 -22.89 14.70 4.30
N ILE A 162 -23.00 15.16 3.04
CA ILE A 162 -24.02 16.10 2.59
C ILE A 162 -25.40 15.43 2.60
N LEU A 163 -25.51 14.24 2.01
CA LEU A 163 -26.77 13.50 1.94
C LEU A 163 -27.32 13.17 3.34
N ASN A 164 -26.43 12.71 4.23
CA ASN A 164 -26.81 12.30 5.58
C ASN A 164 -26.85 13.45 6.61
N ARG A 165 -26.52 14.68 6.20
CA ARG A 165 -26.45 15.87 7.09
C ARG A 165 -25.54 15.64 8.30
N GLU A 166 -24.44 14.90 8.09
CA GLU A 166 -23.50 14.49 9.13
C GLU A 166 -22.11 15.11 8.87
N ALA A 167 -21.79 16.18 9.59
CA ALA A 167 -20.50 16.87 9.48
C ALA A 167 -19.33 16.14 10.15
N SER A 168 -19.59 15.02 10.84
CA SER A 168 -18.63 14.35 11.71
C SER A 168 -17.81 13.30 10.95
N THR A 169 -16.54 13.63 10.69
CA THR A 169 -15.55 12.67 10.18
C THR A 169 -15.40 11.45 11.09
N ARG A 170 -15.53 11.62 12.41
CA ARG A 170 -15.42 10.54 13.38
C ARG A 170 -16.52 9.50 13.22
N ARG A 171 -17.75 9.93 12.92
CA ARG A 171 -18.88 9.03 12.72
C ARG A 171 -18.72 8.23 11.43
N LEU A 172 -18.37 8.89 10.33
CA LEU A 172 -18.10 8.20 9.07
C LEU A 172 -16.95 7.19 9.21
N ALA A 173 -15.88 7.56 9.92
CA ALA A 173 -14.79 6.65 10.24
C ALA A 173 -15.24 5.45 11.07
N ALA A 174 -16.19 5.61 12.00
CA ALA A 174 -16.73 4.49 12.78
C ALA A 174 -17.54 3.54 11.89
N LEU A 175 -18.42 4.06 11.03
CA LEU A 175 -19.21 3.26 10.08
C LEU A 175 -18.32 2.50 9.10
N LEU A 176 -17.33 3.17 8.51
CA LEU A 176 -16.37 2.51 7.61
C LEU A 176 -15.56 1.43 8.33
N ARG A 177 -15.22 1.63 9.60
CA ARG A 177 -14.52 0.61 10.39
C ARG A 177 -15.40 -0.62 10.62
N GLU A 178 -16.68 -0.41 10.93
CA GLU A 178 -17.66 -1.49 11.11
C GLU A 178 -17.82 -2.29 9.81
N GLN A 179 -18.06 -1.59 8.69
CA GLN A 179 -18.15 -2.21 7.37
C GLN A 179 -16.90 -3.02 7.01
N LEU A 180 -15.71 -2.43 7.17
CA LEU A 180 -14.46 -3.13 6.88
C LEU A 180 -14.20 -4.31 7.83
N ALA A 181 -14.66 -4.23 9.08
CA ALA A 181 -14.53 -5.33 10.03
C ALA A 181 -15.40 -6.53 9.65
N GLU A 182 -16.61 -6.29 9.12
CA GLU A 182 -17.48 -7.34 8.56
C GLU A 182 -16.77 -8.09 7.42
N ASP A 183 -15.98 -7.36 6.61
CA ASP A 183 -15.17 -7.93 5.52
C ASP A 183 -13.83 -8.55 5.97
N GLY A 184 -13.55 -8.56 7.28
CA GLY A 184 -12.32 -9.09 7.88
C GLY A 184 -11.10 -8.15 7.75
N VAL A 185 -11.33 -6.87 7.43
CA VAL A 185 -10.29 -5.85 7.24
C VAL A 185 -10.21 -4.94 8.49
N GLY A 186 -9.22 -5.20 9.33
CA GLY A 186 -8.94 -4.36 10.49
C GLY A 186 -8.27 -3.03 10.10
N VAL A 187 -8.97 -1.90 10.29
CA VAL A 187 -8.40 -0.56 10.10
C VAL A 187 -8.61 0.32 11.33
N GLY A 188 -7.55 1.00 11.78
CA GLY A 188 -7.61 1.93 12.91
C GLY A 188 -8.45 3.18 12.59
N ILE A 189 -9.23 3.65 13.55
CA ILE A 189 -10.13 4.80 13.38
C ILE A 189 -9.36 6.09 13.02
N GLU A 190 -8.16 6.28 13.57
CA GLU A 190 -7.32 7.44 13.29
C GLU A 190 -6.87 7.47 11.82
N HIS A 191 -6.54 6.30 11.26
CA HIS A 191 -6.18 6.18 9.85
C HIS A 191 -7.35 6.55 8.95
N LEU A 192 -8.56 6.07 9.27
CA LEU A 192 -9.78 6.40 8.54
C LEU A 192 -10.09 7.90 8.60
N GLN A 193 -9.97 8.52 9.79
CA GLN A 193 -10.16 9.96 9.93
C GLN A 193 -9.15 10.78 9.11
N ARG A 194 -7.89 10.34 9.06
CA ARG A 194 -6.86 10.95 8.19
C ARG A 194 -7.18 10.81 6.71
N ALA A 195 -7.64 9.63 6.29
CA ALA A 195 -8.02 9.37 4.90
C ALA A 195 -9.20 10.25 4.47
N ILE A 196 -10.28 10.29 5.26
CA ILE A 196 -11.46 11.13 5.01
C ILE A 196 -11.07 12.61 5.01
N GLY A 197 -10.20 13.02 5.93
CA GLY A 197 -9.69 14.39 6.03
C GLY A 197 -8.70 14.79 4.93
N GLY A 198 -8.34 13.87 4.02
CA GLY A 198 -7.43 14.13 2.91
C GLY A 198 -5.95 14.25 3.27
N LYS A 199 -5.55 13.77 4.45
CA LYS A 199 -4.13 13.69 4.87
C LYS A 199 -3.38 12.50 4.27
N THR A 200 -4.10 11.62 3.57
CA THR A 200 -3.52 10.44 2.93
C THR A 200 -3.80 10.53 1.43
N PRO A 201 -2.76 10.59 0.57
CA PRO A 201 -2.95 10.74 -0.88
C PRO A 201 -3.44 9.46 -1.55
N ARG A 202 -3.19 8.29 -0.95
CA ARG A 202 -3.60 6.99 -1.46
C ARG A 202 -4.29 6.18 -0.38
N VAL A 203 -5.31 5.44 -0.76
CA VAL A 203 -6.10 4.60 0.15
C VAL A 203 -6.19 3.18 -0.39
N ARG A 204 -6.48 2.19 0.46
CA ARG A 204 -6.76 0.83 0.00
C ARG A 204 -8.04 0.81 -0.84
N HIS A 205 -8.09 0.00 -1.88
CA HIS A 205 -9.29 -0.20 -2.69
C HIS A 205 -10.47 -0.71 -1.85
N ASP A 206 -10.24 -1.58 -0.85
CA ASP A 206 -11.26 -2.03 0.12
C ASP A 206 -12.00 -0.85 0.76
N LEU A 207 -11.28 0.24 1.05
CA LEU A 207 -11.88 1.43 1.67
C LEU A 207 -12.82 2.16 0.69
N VAL A 208 -12.51 2.13 -0.60
CA VAL A 208 -13.36 2.69 -1.65
C VAL A 208 -14.63 1.87 -1.78
N VAL A 209 -14.50 0.55 -1.89
CA VAL A 209 -15.63 -0.38 -1.97
C VAL A 209 -16.55 -0.24 -0.75
N ALA A 210 -15.99 -0.16 0.46
CA ALA A 210 -16.77 0.04 1.68
C ALA A 210 -17.50 1.40 1.68
N MET A 211 -16.88 2.46 1.15
CA MET A 211 -17.52 3.77 1.02
C MET A 211 -18.65 3.76 0.01
N ASP A 212 -18.46 3.09 -1.13
CA ASP A 212 -19.47 2.98 -2.18
C ASP A 212 -20.67 2.17 -1.69
N ALA A 213 -20.45 1.09 -0.92
CA ALA A 213 -21.52 0.35 -0.25
C ALA A 213 -22.33 1.22 0.73
N LEU A 214 -21.66 2.05 1.55
CA LEU A 214 -22.35 2.99 2.45
C LEU A 214 -23.12 4.07 1.70
N LEU A 215 -22.61 4.51 0.55
CA LEU A 215 -23.28 5.47 -0.32
C LEU A 215 -24.49 4.88 -1.02
N ALA A 216 -24.43 3.62 -1.47
CA ALA A 216 -25.54 2.95 -2.13
C ALA A 216 -26.80 2.93 -1.25
N LEU A 217 -26.64 2.85 0.08
CA LEU A 217 -27.75 2.94 1.05
C LEU A 217 -28.35 4.36 1.17
N SER A 218 -27.65 5.38 0.71
CA SER A 218 -28.03 6.80 0.84
C SER A 218 -28.42 7.47 -0.48
N ILE A 219 -28.11 6.84 -1.62
CA ILE A 219 -28.36 7.39 -2.96
C ILE A 219 -29.80 7.05 -3.40
N PRO A 220 -30.59 8.02 -3.89
CA PRO A 220 -31.89 7.74 -4.49
C PRO A 220 -31.79 6.84 -5.71
N GLU A 221 -32.77 5.95 -5.91
CA GLU A 221 -32.81 5.04 -7.06
C GLU A 221 -32.67 5.80 -8.39
N GLY A 222 -31.79 5.32 -9.26
CA GLY A 222 -31.56 5.90 -10.59
C GLY A 222 -30.59 7.08 -10.65
N GLU A 223 -30.02 7.53 -9.53
CA GLU A 223 -29.01 8.60 -9.52
C GLU A 223 -27.57 8.07 -9.40
N THR A 224 -26.64 8.71 -10.11
CA THR A 224 -25.20 8.41 -10.01
C THR A 224 -24.51 9.38 -9.05
N ILE A 225 -23.36 8.97 -8.49
CA ILE A 225 -22.52 9.82 -7.62
C ILE A 225 -22.19 11.14 -8.32
N ASP A 226 -21.79 11.10 -9.59
CA ASP A 226 -21.41 12.28 -10.35
C ASP A 226 -22.60 13.20 -10.64
N SER A 227 -23.77 12.63 -10.97
CA SER A 227 -25.00 13.40 -11.17
C SER A 227 -25.42 14.10 -9.88
N LEU A 228 -25.37 13.40 -8.74
CA LEU A 228 -25.68 13.95 -7.43
C LEU A 228 -24.72 15.08 -7.02
N MET A 229 -23.43 14.88 -7.24
CA MET A 229 -22.42 15.91 -6.96
C MET A 229 -22.66 17.15 -7.82
N ALA A 230 -22.91 16.98 -9.13
CA ALA A 230 -23.20 18.09 -10.02
C ALA A 230 -24.50 18.83 -9.64
N LYS A 231 -25.56 18.12 -9.23
CA LYS A 231 -26.81 18.71 -8.71
C LYS A 231 -26.56 19.49 -7.41
N LEU A 232 -25.75 18.96 -6.50
CA LEU A 232 -25.42 19.60 -5.23
C LEU A 232 -24.61 20.89 -5.42
N GLU A 233 -23.65 20.89 -6.35
CA GLU A 233 -22.81 22.04 -6.68
C GLU A 233 -23.60 23.15 -7.39
N SER A 234 -24.46 22.79 -8.35
CA SER A 234 -25.23 23.74 -9.15
C SER A 234 -26.46 24.33 -8.44
N SER A 235 -27.12 23.56 -7.59
CA SER A 235 -28.52 23.86 -7.22
C SER A 235 -28.77 24.01 -5.71
N SER A 236 -27.80 23.71 -4.84
CA SER A 236 -28.08 23.63 -3.41
C SER A 236 -27.11 24.39 -2.51
N PRO A 237 -27.55 25.37 -1.70
CA PRO A 237 -26.71 25.95 -0.64
C PRO A 237 -26.28 24.91 0.41
N ARG A 238 -26.82 23.68 0.34
CA ARG A 238 -26.46 22.55 1.20
C ARG A 238 -25.01 22.11 1.03
N HIS A 239 -24.39 22.24 -0.15
CA HIS A 239 -22.98 21.86 -0.29
C HIS A 239 -22.05 22.78 0.54
N LEU A 240 -22.49 24.02 0.80
CA LEU A 240 -21.82 25.03 1.62
C LEU A 240 -22.06 24.85 3.12
N ASP A 241 -23.10 24.13 3.53
CA ASP A 241 -23.41 23.87 4.94
C ASP A 241 -22.26 23.18 5.70
N LEU A 242 -21.51 22.35 4.98
CA LEU A 242 -20.37 21.62 5.53
C LEU A 242 -19.03 22.31 5.24
N ALA A 243 -19.02 23.46 4.54
CA ALA A 243 -17.82 24.27 4.37
C ALA A 243 -17.40 24.90 5.70
N TRP A 244 -16.12 25.22 5.83
CA TRP A 244 -15.60 25.95 6.98
C TRP A 244 -15.84 27.44 6.79
N VAL A 245 -16.40 28.08 7.81
CA VAL A 245 -16.68 29.52 7.85
C VAL A 245 -16.06 30.16 9.08
N ARG A 246 -15.69 31.43 8.96
CA ARG A 246 -15.21 32.27 10.07
C ARG A 246 -16.36 32.52 11.05
N CYS A 247 -16.08 32.45 12.35
CA CYS A 247 -17.08 32.70 13.38
C CYS A 247 -17.27 34.18 13.71
N GLU A 248 -16.31 35.03 13.39
CA GLU A 248 -16.39 36.48 13.65
C GLU A 248 -17.63 37.12 13.01
N PRO A 249 -17.95 36.92 11.71
CA PRO A 249 -19.20 37.44 11.15
C PRO A 249 -20.46 36.85 11.81
N ILE A 250 -20.40 35.61 12.29
CA ILE A 250 -21.50 34.97 13.00
C ILE A 250 -21.73 35.64 14.36
N ALA A 251 -20.65 35.95 15.08
CA ALA A 251 -20.73 36.63 16.37
C ALA A 251 -21.28 38.05 16.21
N ALA A 252 -20.81 38.80 15.21
CA ALA A 252 -21.35 40.12 14.90
C ALA A 252 -22.86 40.07 14.58
N LEU A 253 -23.28 39.13 13.74
CA LEU A 253 -24.71 38.90 13.44
C LEU A 253 -25.50 38.51 14.69
N ALA A 254 -24.93 37.67 15.56
CA ALA A 254 -25.60 37.26 16.79
C ALA A 254 -25.81 38.46 17.73
N GLN A 255 -24.85 39.37 17.84
CA GLN A 255 -25.00 40.57 18.65
C GLN A 255 -26.00 41.55 18.07
N ALA A 256 -25.95 41.83 16.77
CA ALA A 256 -26.95 42.66 16.10
C ALA A 256 -28.38 42.10 16.29
N TRP A 257 -28.53 40.77 16.27
CA TRP A 257 -29.82 40.14 16.55
C TRP A 257 -30.28 40.36 18.00
N LEU A 258 -29.38 40.25 18.98
CA LEU A 258 -29.70 40.45 20.40
C LEU A 258 -30.04 41.91 20.71
N GLU A 259 -29.35 42.86 20.08
CA GLU A 259 -29.66 44.30 20.16
C GLU A 259 -31.07 44.60 19.64
N ALA A 260 -31.48 43.95 18.53
CA ALA A 260 -32.82 44.07 17.98
C ALA A 260 -33.92 43.32 18.77
N ASN A 261 -33.54 42.44 19.71
CA ASN A 261 -34.47 41.61 20.49
C ASN A 261 -34.19 41.73 22.00
N PRO A 262 -34.47 42.89 22.62
CA PRO A 262 -34.19 43.12 24.03
C PRO A 262 -34.93 42.11 24.92
N GLY A 263 -34.24 41.58 25.94
CA GLY A 263 -34.76 40.57 26.87
C GLY A 263 -34.51 39.11 26.46
N VAL A 264 -33.93 38.87 25.28
CA VAL A 264 -33.44 37.54 24.88
C VAL A 264 -31.97 37.40 25.27
N SER A 265 -31.61 36.30 25.95
CA SER A 265 -30.21 36.00 26.27
C SER A 265 -29.53 35.24 25.13
N MET A 266 -28.19 35.31 25.07
CA MET A 266 -27.39 34.52 24.12
C MET A 266 -27.71 33.02 24.18
N ARG A 267 -28.00 32.48 25.38
CA ARG A 267 -28.44 31.08 25.56
C ARG A 267 -29.77 30.81 24.87
N LYS A 268 -30.75 31.71 24.98
CA LYS A 268 -32.05 31.58 24.29
C LYS A 268 -31.89 31.65 22.77
N LEU A 269 -31.04 32.55 22.27
CA LEU A 269 -30.70 32.61 20.84
C LEU A 269 -30.05 31.29 20.37
N ALA A 270 -29.04 30.79 21.11
CA ALA A 270 -28.40 29.51 20.79
C ALA A 270 -29.39 28.35 20.73
N LEU A 271 -30.37 28.27 21.65
CA LEU A 271 -31.43 27.26 21.61
C LEU A 271 -32.32 27.40 20.36
N ARG A 272 -32.68 28.62 19.95
CA ARG A 272 -33.44 28.87 18.71
C ARG A 272 -32.66 28.43 17.48
N VAL A 273 -31.39 28.80 17.39
CA VAL A 273 -30.49 28.41 16.30
C VAL A 273 -30.35 26.88 16.25
N VAL A 274 -30.16 26.21 17.39
CA VAL A 274 -30.13 24.74 17.45
C VAL A 274 -31.43 24.12 16.95
N LYS A 275 -32.60 24.67 17.30
CA LYS A 275 -33.89 24.18 16.80
C LYS A 275 -33.97 24.30 15.29
N THR A 276 -33.51 25.42 14.72
CA THR A 276 -33.44 25.61 13.26
C THR A 276 -32.46 24.66 12.60
N ILE A 277 -31.25 24.49 13.15
CA ILE A 277 -30.24 23.54 12.66
C ILE A 277 -30.79 22.11 12.65
N ARG A 278 -31.55 21.72 13.68
CA ARG A 278 -32.24 20.42 13.74
C ARG A 278 -33.34 20.28 12.68
N ARG A 279 -34.12 21.33 12.42
CA ARG A 279 -35.09 21.34 11.30
C ARG A 279 -34.39 21.24 9.94
N MET A 280 -33.21 21.82 9.82
CA MET A 280 -32.32 21.63 8.67
C MET A 280 -31.69 20.22 8.64
N GLY A 281 -31.96 19.36 9.62
CA GLY A 281 -31.55 17.96 9.76
C GLY A 281 -30.13 17.72 10.26
N TYR A 282 -29.43 18.76 10.71
CA TYR A 282 -28.10 18.60 11.32
C TYR A 282 -28.22 18.32 12.82
N ARG A 283 -27.30 17.51 13.34
CA ARG A 283 -27.15 17.29 14.78
C ARG A 283 -26.24 18.35 15.38
N SER A 284 -26.75 19.11 16.35
CA SER A 284 -25.97 20.04 17.15
C SER A 284 -26.57 20.25 18.54
N SER A 285 -25.76 20.82 19.43
CA SER A 285 -26.13 21.12 20.82
C SER A 285 -25.95 22.61 21.13
N HIS A 286 -26.74 23.13 22.06
CA HIS A 286 -26.60 24.53 22.46
C HIS A 286 -25.24 24.83 23.09
N ASN A 287 -24.64 23.86 23.78
CA ASN A 287 -23.28 23.95 24.32
C ASN A 287 -22.22 24.09 23.21
N THR A 288 -22.51 23.60 22.00
CA THR A 288 -21.65 23.79 20.83
C THR A 288 -21.90 25.14 20.16
N ILE A 289 -23.17 25.53 20.03
CA ILE A 289 -23.58 26.75 19.31
C ILE A 289 -23.30 28.02 20.11
N GLN A 290 -23.57 28.05 21.41
CA GLN A 290 -23.43 29.25 22.24
C GLN A 290 -22.01 29.83 22.21
N PRO A 291 -20.91 29.04 22.35
CA PRO A 291 -19.56 29.58 22.21
C PRO A 291 -19.24 30.11 20.80
N ILE A 292 -19.88 29.58 19.76
CA ILE A 292 -19.71 30.07 18.38
C ILE A 292 -20.37 31.45 18.25
N LEU A 293 -21.62 31.58 18.71
CA LEU A 293 -22.35 32.85 18.68
C LEU A 293 -21.70 33.91 19.57
N GLY A 294 -21.08 33.49 20.68
CA GLY A 294 -20.31 34.37 21.56
C GLY A 294 -18.93 34.77 21.03
N GLY A 295 -18.50 34.27 19.86
CA GLY A 295 -17.20 34.60 19.26
C GLY A 295 -15.99 33.88 19.87
N TRP A 296 -16.20 32.85 20.70
CA TRP A 296 -15.09 32.14 21.38
C TRP A 296 -14.39 31.13 20.47
N LYS A 297 -15.05 30.74 19.37
CA LYS A 297 -14.49 29.87 18.34
C LYS A 297 -14.03 30.71 17.16
N LYS A 298 -12.95 30.29 16.49
CA LYS A 298 -12.45 30.96 15.27
C LYS A 298 -13.19 30.52 14.00
N ARG A 299 -13.58 29.24 13.94
CA ARG A 299 -14.21 28.63 12.77
C ARG A 299 -15.32 27.64 13.15
N THR A 300 -16.31 27.51 12.26
CA THR A 300 -17.42 26.56 12.39
C THR A 300 -17.87 26.06 11.01
N ARG A 301 -18.88 25.19 10.97
CA ARG A 301 -19.52 24.73 9.73
C ARG A 301 -20.59 25.72 9.27
N GLY A 302 -20.73 25.88 7.95
CA GLY A 302 -21.69 26.80 7.32
C GLY A 302 -23.15 26.65 7.77
N TYR A 303 -23.59 25.44 8.14
CA TYR A 303 -24.97 25.22 8.63
C TYR A 303 -25.28 26.02 9.90
N VAL A 304 -24.27 26.37 10.71
CA VAL A 304 -24.45 27.20 11.91
C VAL A 304 -24.75 28.64 11.49
N PHE A 305 -24.02 29.14 10.50
CA PHE A 305 -24.24 30.46 9.92
C PHE A 305 -25.65 30.55 9.34
N ARG A 306 -26.04 29.58 8.50
CA ARG A 306 -27.40 29.54 7.92
C ARG A 306 -28.49 29.39 8.97
N GLY A 307 -28.26 28.59 10.01
CA GLY A 307 -29.19 28.46 11.12
C GLY A 307 -29.44 29.78 11.87
N LEU A 308 -28.43 30.66 11.95
CA LEU A 308 -28.54 32.01 12.49
C LEU A 308 -29.24 32.97 11.51
N LEU A 309 -28.88 32.96 10.21
CA LEU A 309 -29.53 33.81 9.20
C LEU A 309 -31.05 33.61 9.17
N LYS A 310 -31.51 32.37 9.32
CA LYS A 310 -32.94 32.02 9.43
C LYS A 310 -33.66 32.58 10.67
N GLN A 311 -32.97 33.25 11.59
CA GLN A 311 -33.61 33.96 12.70
C GLN A 311 -34.00 35.41 12.33
N PHE A 312 -33.57 35.90 11.18
CA PHE A 312 -33.89 37.23 10.67
C PHE A 312 -35.06 37.12 9.69
N PRO A 313 -36.27 37.61 10.03
CA PRO A 313 -37.44 37.50 9.16
C PRO A 313 -37.29 38.32 7.86
N ASP A 314 -36.52 39.41 7.90
CA ASP A 314 -36.35 40.35 6.78
C ASP A 314 -35.21 39.97 5.82
N ARG A 315 -34.53 38.85 6.06
CA ARG A 315 -33.51 38.31 5.13
C ARG A 315 -34.07 37.08 4.42
N PRO A 316 -34.62 37.24 3.20
CA PRO A 316 -35.09 36.12 2.40
C PRO A 316 -33.92 35.27 1.86
N ASP A 317 -32.71 35.84 1.82
CA ASP A 317 -31.53 35.13 1.33
C ASP A 317 -30.82 34.34 2.44
N ASP A 318 -30.83 33.02 2.28
CA ASP A 318 -30.14 32.02 3.10
C ASP A 318 -28.63 31.94 2.78
N ARG A 319 -28.12 32.79 1.87
CA ARG A 319 -26.74 32.75 1.39
C ARG A 319 -25.76 33.23 2.44
N ILE A 320 -24.71 32.43 2.64
CA ILE A 320 -23.56 32.80 3.44
C ILE A 320 -22.70 33.76 2.59
N PRO A 321 -22.29 34.92 3.12
CA PRO A 321 -21.39 35.84 2.42
C PRO A 321 -20.10 35.14 1.96
N ASP A 322 -19.65 35.43 0.74
CA ASP A 322 -18.51 34.73 0.13
C ASP A 322 -17.20 34.95 0.93
N ASP A 323 -17.07 36.11 1.58
CA ASP A 323 -15.95 36.45 2.47
C ASP A 323 -15.97 35.67 3.79
N ALA A 324 -17.11 35.13 4.23
CA ALA A 324 -17.20 34.35 5.45
C ALA A 324 -16.57 32.95 5.30
N PHE A 325 -16.40 32.45 4.07
CA PHE A 325 -15.78 31.15 3.83
C PHE A 325 -14.28 31.18 4.06
N ILE A 326 -13.76 30.09 4.63
CA ILE A 326 -12.32 29.86 4.75
C ILE A 326 -11.88 29.14 3.48
N VAL A 327 -11.29 29.88 2.53
CA VAL A 327 -10.74 29.31 1.29
C VAL A 327 -9.49 28.48 1.62
N PRO A 328 -9.43 27.20 1.26
CA PRO A 328 -8.23 26.40 1.43
C PRO A 328 -7.19 26.84 0.37
N GLY A 329 -6.28 27.74 0.72
CA GLY A 329 -5.24 28.20 -0.21
C GLY A 329 -4.45 29.46 0.17
N GLY A 330 -4.89 30.25 1.16
CA GLY A 330 -4.11 31.34 1.73
C GLY A 330 -3.61 30.94 3.12
N GLY A 331 -2.29 30.85 3.30
CA GLY A 331 -1.64 30.22 4.46
C GLY A 331 -2.27 30.53 5.82
N LEU A 332 -2.81 29.49 6.44
CA LEU A 332 -2.77 29.14 7.87
C LEU A 332 -3.55 27.82 8.03
N ASP A 333 -2.78 26.73 7.87
CA ASP A 333 -3.01 25.44 8.51
C ASP A 333 -4.39 24.76 8.38
N LEU A 334 -4.44 23.83 7.42
CA LEU A 334 -5.24 22.60 7.57
C LEU A 334 -4.59 21.61 8.57
N ASP A 335 -3.51 22.01 9.25
CA ASP A 335 -2.72 21.24 10.20
C ASP A 335 -2.78 21.85 11.60
N GLY A 336 -3.66 21.34 12.47
CA GLY A 336 -3.77 21.88 13.83
C GLY A 336 -4.64 21.05 14.76
N PHE A 337 -4.35 19.76 14.84
CA PHE A 337 -4.65 18.98 16.04
C PHE A 337 -3.32 18.33 16.45
N GLY A 338 -2.65 18.94 17.42
CA GLY A 338 -1.49 18.37 18.07
C GLY A 338 -0.24 19.25 18.06
N GLU A 339 -0.30 20.44 18.64
CA GLU A 339 0.84 20.93 19.43
C GLU A 339 0.37 21.98 20.44
N LYS A 340 0.77 21.76 21.70
CA LYS A 340 0.48 22.64 22.83
C LYS A 340 1.22 23.96 22.62
N SER A 341 0.50 25.07 22.61
CA SER A 341 1.08 26.35 23.03
C SER A 341 0.40 26.79 24.31
N SER A 342 1.08 26.51 25.42
CA SER A 342 0.88 27.11 26.72
C SER A 342 1.73 28.39 26.78
N ALA A 343 1.09 29.52 26.53
CA ALA A 343 1.49 30.89 26.85
C ALA A 343 0.22 31.73 26.58
N ASP A 344 -0.39 32.50 27.47
CA ASP A 344 0.05 33.17 28.69
C ASP A 344 -1.02 33.05 29.77
N ILE A 345 -0.62 32.68 30.99
CA ILE A 345 -1.37 32.95 32.22
C ILE A 345 -0.50 33.94 33.01
N PRO A 346 -0.96 35.15 33.34
CA PRO A 346 -0.18 36.08 34.15
C PRO A 346 -0.12 35.52 35.58
N THR A 347 1.09 35.14 36.02
CA THR A 347 1.32 34.65 37.39
C THR A 347 1.95 35.76 38.22
N ALA A 348 1.36 36.00 39.40
CA ALA A 348 1.76 36.97 40.42
C ALA A 348 3.20 36.73 40.95
N PRO A 349 3.86 37.75 41.54
CA PRO A 349 5.27 37.65 41.94
C PRO A 349 5.38 36.93 43.28
N THR A 350 6.30 35.96 43.39
CA THR A 350 6.71 35.39 44.67
C THR A 350 8.22 35.55 44.86
N ALA A 351 8.58 35.80 46.11
CA ALA A 351 9.81 36.34 46.66
C ALA A 351 11.12 35.59 46.31
N GLN A 352 12.18 36.39 46.31
CA GLN A 352 13.59 36.00 46.32
C GLN A 352 14.01 35.43 47.68
N THR A 353 14.85 34.38 47.71
CA THR A 353 16.00 34.22 48.65
C THR A 353 16.86 33.00 48.22
N PRO A 354 18.10 32.78 48.72
CA PRO A 354 19.33 33.34 48.15
C PRO A 354 20.39 32.28 47.73
N GLN A 355 21.44 32.79 47.09
CA GLN A 355 22.65 32.09 46.63
C GLN A 355 23.50 31.46 47.75
N THR A 356 24.31 30.45 47.38
CA THR A 356 25.58 30.07 48.01
C THR A 356 26.52 29.45 46.93
N PRO A 357 27.86 29.42 47.14
CA PRO A 357 28.88 29.73 46.12
C PRO A 357 29.71 28.50 45.66
N PRO A 358 30.69 28.67 44.73
CA PRO A 358 31.34 27.56 44.04
C PRO A 358 32.64 27.09 44.70
N ALA A 359 33.00 25.82 44.48
CA ALA A 359 34.32 25.28 44.81
C ALA A 359 35.09 24.87 43.53
N LEU A 360 36.29 25.43 43.44
CA LEU A 360 37.35 25.25 42.44
C LEU A 360 38.18 23.97 42.67
N GLY A 361 38.81 23.47 41.60
CA GLY A 361 39.95 22.55 41.65
C GLY A 361 40.09 21.73 40.36
N ARG A 362 40.62 22.26 39.23
CA ARG A 362 42.04 22.39 38.79
C ARG A 362 42.84 21.08 38.63
N GLY A 363 43.41 20.93 37.42
CA GLY A 363 44.53 20.04 37.05
C GLY A 363 44.30 19.43 35.66
N ALA A 364 44.61 20.05 34.50
CA ALA A 364 45.87 20.56 33.92
C ALA A 364 46.73 19.52 33.17
N ALA A 365 47.30 19.99 32.05
CA ALA A 365 48.18 19.35 31.04
C ALA A 365 47.46 18.45 30.00
N SER A 366 47.66 18.54 28.68
CA SER A 366 48.65 19.22 27.84
C SER A 366 48.20 19.24 26.36
N SER A 367 48.53 20.32 25.63
CA SER A 367 48.38 20.55 24.18
C SER A 367 49.33 19.67 23.31
N PRO A 368 49.47 19.82 21.97
CA PRO A 368 48.68 20.56 20.97
C PRO A 368 48.44 19.80 19.62
N SER A 369 47.69 20.48 18.74
CA SER A 369 47.95 20.58 17.28
C SER A 369 47.07 19.82 16.28
N SER A 370 46.37 20.64 15.48
CA SER A 370 46.12 20.53 14.05
C SER A 370 45.43 19.28 13.49
N ARG A 371 44.14 19.43 13.10
CA ARG A 371 43.61 18.87 11.84
C ARG A 371 42.28 19.52 11.45
N SER A 372 42.40 20.37 10.43
CA SER A 372 41.56 20.48 9.23
C SER A 372 40.12 19.97 9.31
N ALA A 373 39.19 20.92 9.18
CA ALA A 373 37.77 20.68 8.93
C ALA A 373 37.57 19.93 7.59
N PRO A 374 36.71 18.89 7.53
CA PRO A 374 36.14 18.45 6.27
C PRO A 374 34.91 19.30 5.94
N SER A 375 35.02 20.03 4.85
CA SER A 375 33.92 20.68 4.12
C SER A 375 32.80 19.67 3.85
N GLN A 376 31.58 20.02 4.29
CA GLN A 376 30.37 19.29 3.95
C GLN A 376 30.15 19.31 2.42
N PRO A 377 29.86 18.17 1.76
CA PRO A 377 29.44 18.18 0.37
C PRO A 377 28.04 18.81 0.27
N THR A 378 27.90 19.77 -0.64
CA THR A 378 26.62 20.40 -0.94
C THR A 378 25.64 19.37 -1.52
N LYS A 379 24.36 19.47 -1.14
CA LYS A 379 23.24 18.60 -1.60
C LYS A 379 23.13 18.44 -3.12
N ALA A 380 23.77 19.30 -3.91
CA ALA A 380 23.83 19.19 -5.37
C ALA A 380 24.78 18.08 -5.87
N ALA A 381 25.80 17.69 -5.10
CA ALA A 381 26.75 16.64 -5.46
C ALA A 381 26.22 15.22 -5.19
N GLU A 382 25.40 15.04 -4.15
CA GLU A 382 24.72 13.75 -3.86
C GLU A 382 23.66 13.40 -4.91
N LEU A 383 22.86 14.39 -5.36
CA LEU A 383 21.84 14.20 -6.39
C LEU A 383 22.40 13.82 -7.77
N LYS A 384 23.64 14.24 -8.10
CA LYS A 384 24.32 13.81 -9.34
C LYS A 384 24.94 12.42 -9.22
N LYS A 385 25.35 11.98 -8.02
CA LYS A 385 25.91 10.65 -7.78
C LYS A 385 24.83 9.56 -7.75
N GLU A 386 23.65 9.87 -7.21
CA GLU A 386 22.48 8.96 -7.26
C GLU A 386 21.88 8.81 -8.66
N LYS A 387 21.80 9.88 -9.46
CA LYS A 387 21.32 9.77 -10.86
C LYS A 387 22.26 8.91 -11.72
N ARG A 388 23.58 9.05 -11.58
CA ARG A 388 24.55 8.23 -12.31
C ARG A 388 24.58 6.77 -11.86
N ALA A 389 24.35 6.49 -10.57
CA ALA A 389 24.24 5.12 -10.06
C ALA A 389 22.92 4.44 -10.48
N GLY A 390 21.83 5.19 -10.62
CA GLY A 390 20.54 4.71 -11.11
C GLY A 390 20.53 4.37 -12.60
N GLU A 391 21.20 5.17 -13.43
CA GLU A 391 21.33 4.89 -14.88
C GLU A 391 22.31 3.75 -15.17
N ALA A 392 23.41 3.63 -14.42
CA ALA A 392 24.33 2.49 -14.55
C ALA A 392 23.67 1.15 -14.14
N LYS A 393 22.79 1.14 -13.12
CA LYS A 393 22.03 -0.05 -12.72
C LYS A 393 20.89 -0.39 -13.69
N LYS A 394 20.21 0.60 -14.27
CA LYS A 394 19.21 0.35 -15.33
C LYS A 394 19.84 -0.22 -16.61
N ASN A 395 21.01 0.27 -16.99
CA ASN A 395 21.73 -0.24 -18.15
C ASN A 395 22.34 -1.63 -17.90
N SER A 396 22.81 -1.94 -16.68
CA SER A 396 23.28 -3.29 -16.31
C SER A 396 22.15 -4.32 -16.22
N ALA A 397 20.97 -3.94 -15.69
CA ALA A 397 19.81 -4.83 -15.61
C ALA A 397 19.20 -5.13 -16.98
N ARG A 398 19.10 -4.13 -17.88
CA ARG A 398 18.68 -4.34 -19.29
C ARG A 398 19.66 -5.22 -20.07
N ARG A 399 20.96 -5.10 -19.81
CA ARG A 399 22.01 -5.84 -20.53
C ARG A 399 22.12 -7.32 -20.10
N ASN A 400 21.66 -7.67 -18.89
CA ASN A 400 21.63 -9.06 -18.40
C ASN A 400 20.29 -9.76 -18.63
N GLN A 401 19.13 -9.07 -18.54
CA GLN A 401 17.83 -9.68 -18.90
C GLN A 401 17.68 -9.92 -20.41
N GLY A 402 18.25 -9.06 -21.25
CA GLY A 402 18.24 -9.27 -22.70
C GLY A 402 19.15 -10.39 -23.19
N ARG A 403 20.19 -10.77 -22.44
CA ARG A 403 21.18 -11.79 -22.86
C ARG A 403 20.82 -13.23 -22.51
N SER A 404 20.04 -13.45 -21.45
CA SER A 404 19.68 -14.80 -21.00
C SER A 404 18.42 -15.35 -21.69
N GLN A 405 17.53 -14.48 -22.19
CA GLN A 405 16.37 -14.89 -23.00
C GLN A 405 16.67 -14.88 -24.50
N SER A 406 17.39 -13.87 -25.03
CA SER A 406 17.62 -13.82 -26.49
C SER A 406 18.62 -14.85 -27.03
N ALA A 407 19.44 -15.48 -26.18
CA ALA A 407 20.41 -16.48 -26.62
C ALA A 407 19.80 -17.88 -26.86
N LEU A 408 18.58 -18.13 -26.36
CA LEU A 408 17.88 -19.40 -26.51
C LEU A 408 16.69 -19.35 -27.49
N ASP A 409 16.24 -18.13 -27.85
CA ASP A 409 15.16 -17.86 -28.83
C ASP A 409 15.68 -17.78 -30.29
N GLU A 410 16.99 -17.64 -30.50
CA GLU A 410 17.58 -17.77 -31.83
C GLU A 410 17.74 -19.25 -32.17
N HIS A 411 16.88 -19.79 -33.04
CA HIS A 411 17.11 -21.08 -33.67
C HIS A 411 18.51 -21.06 -34.31
N PRO A 412 19.47 -21.86 -33.83
CA PRO A 412 20.79 -21.91 -34.45
C PRO A 412 20.61 -22.40 -35.88
N ALA A 413 21.21 -21.70 -36.84
CA ALA A 413 21.06 -21.99 -38.26
C ALA A 413 21.63 -23.38 -38.61
N ASP A 414 22.51 -23.93 -37.78
CA ASP A 414 23.20 -25.19 -37.99
C ASP A 414 23.33 -26.00 -36.68
N LEU A 415 23.32 -27.34 -36.83
CA LEU A 415 23.43 -28.33 -35.76
C LEU A 415 24.72 -28.16 -34.96
N ASP A 416 25.83 -27.83 -35.62
CA ASP A 416 27.12 -27.64 -34.95
C ASP A 416 27.13 -26.45 -33.99
N GLU A 417 26.43 -25.36 -34.34
CA GLU A 417 26.29 -24.20 -33.47
C GLU A 417 25.42 -24.56 -32.25
N PHE A 418 24.33 -25.31 -32.45
CA PHE A 418 23.49 -25.82 -31.37
C PHE A 418 24.29 -26.72 -30.42
N ILE A 419 25.04 -27.70 -30.94
CA ILE A 419 25.84 -28.64 -30.14
C ILE A 419 26.93 -27.89 -29.37
N ASN A 420 27.59 -26.90 -29.97
CA ASN A 420 28.61 -26.11 -29.29
C ASN A 420 28.03 -25.28 -28.13
N LYS A 421 26.89 -24.60 -28.34
CA LYS A 421 26.17 -23.89 -27.27
C LYS A 421 25.70 -24.86 -26.18
N ALA A 422 25.15 -26.02 -26.56
CA ALA A 422 24.74 -27.05 -25.62
C ALA A 422 25.92 -27.57 -24.79
N THR A 423 27.08 -27.79 -25.41
CA THR A 423 28.30 -28.26 -24.73
C THR A 423 28.85 -27.20 -23.76
N GLU A 424 28.87 -25.93 -24.17
CA GLU A 424 29.25 -24.81 -23.30
C GLU A 424 28.33 -24.73 -22.08
N HIS A 425 27.02 -24.82 -22.28
CA HIS A 425 26.04 -24.83 -21.20
C HIS A 425 26.12 -26.09 -20.34
N LEU A 426 26.45 -27.25 -20.91
CA LEU A 426 26.62 -28.51 -20.16
C LEU A 426 27.77 -28.42 -19.15
N SER A 427 28.89 -27.82 -19.56
CA SER A 427 30.05 -27.58 -18.70
C SER A 427 29.71 -26.67 -17.51
N GLN A 428 28.77 -25.75 -17.71
CA GLN A 428 28.27 -24.83 -16.69
C GLN A 428 27.15 -25.46 -15.84
N ALA A 429 26.34 -26.33 -16.45
CA ALA A 429 25.10 -26.83 -15.86
C ALA A 429 25.31 -28.00 -14.87
N LYS A 430 26.34 -28.84 -15.08
CA LYS A 430 26.57 -30.05 -14.25
C LYS A 430 25.29 -30.88 -14.00
N SER A 431 24.35 -30.84 -14.95
CA SER A 431 23.06 -31.52 -14.87
C SER A 431 23.16 -32.81 -15.70
N PRO A 432 22.81 -33.97 -15.12
CA PRO A 432 22.79 -35.24 -15.85
C PRO A 432 21.68 -35.30 -16.92
N LEU A 433 20.76 -34.32 -16.93
CA LEU A 433 19.58 -34.29 -17.80
C LEU A 433 19.68 -33.26 -18.91
N PHE A 434 20.46 -32.20 -18.69
CA PHE A 434 20.71 -31.17 -19.69
C PHE A 434 21.17 -31.78 -21.01
N ALA A 435 22.11 -32.73 -20.95
CA ALA A 435 22.63 -33.47 -22.09
C ALA A 435 21.52 -34.15 -22.93
N LYS A 436 20.58 -34.81 -22.26
CA LYS A 436 19.47 -35.53 -22.90
C LYS A 436 18.38 -34.60 -23.42
N LEU A 437 18.07 -33.53 -22.69
CA LEU A 437 17.10 -32.53 -23.15
C LEU A 437 17.63 -31.77 -24.37
N ALA A 438 18.92 -31.41 -24.36
CA ALA A 438 19.59 -30.82 -25.51
C ALA A 438 19.62 -31.82 -26.69
N ALA A 439 19.90 -33.10 -26.45
CA ALA A 439 19.88 -34.13 -27.48
C ALA A 439 18.48 -34.38 -28.07
N LEU A 440 17.43 -34.40 -27.25
CA LEU A 440 16.04 -34.53 -27.71
C LEU A 440 15.59 -33.32 -28.53
N ARG A 441 16.00 -32.10 -28.12
CA ARG A 441 15.75 -30.88 -28.89
C ARG A 441 16.52 -30.90 -30.21
N ALA A 442 17.79 -31.30 -30.22
CA ALA A 442 18.59 -31.44 -31.44
C ALA A 442 18.01 -32.47 -32.41
N ALA A 443 17.61 -33.64 -31.90
CA ALA A 443 16.98 -34.69 -32.69
C ALA A 443 15.73 -34.21 -33.43
N LYS A 444 14.92 -33.37 -32.77
CA LYS A 444 13.71 -32.82 -33.36
C LYS A 444 13.96 -31.64 -34.30
N LEU A 445 14.92 -30.78 -34.00
CA LEU A 445 15.22 -29.60 -34.82
C LEU A 445 16.01 -29.94 -36.10
N TYR A 446 16.87 -30.96 -36.05
CA TYR A 446 17.84 -31.27 -37.11
C TYR A 446 17.67 -32.67 -37.72
N ASP A 447 16.60 -33.38 -37.39
CA ASP A 447 16.26 -34.72 -37.90
C ASP A 447 17.40 -35.75 -37.72
N ILE A 448 18.06 -35.71 -36.56
CA ILE A 448 19.10 -36.67 -36.15
C ILE A 448 18.58 -37.60 -35.06
N SER A 449 19.21 -38.76 -34.88
CA SER A 449 18.90 -39.62 -33.74
C SER A 449 19.24 -38.90 -32.42
N ALA A 450 18.37 -39.03 -31.42
CA ALA A 450 18.64 -38.51 -30.08
C ALA A 450 19.86 -39.17 -29.44
N GLU A 451 20.17 -40.42 -29.79
CA GLU A 451 21.35 -41.14 -29.32
C GLU A 451 22.63 -40.55 -29.93
N ASP A 452 22.62 -40.24 -31.22
CA ASP A 452 23.74 -39.63 -31.92
C ASP A 452 23.98 -38.19 -31.45
N ALA A 453 22.91 -37.42 -31.26
CA ALA A 453 22.97 -36.08 -30.69
C ALA A 453 23.56 -36.10 -29.28
N TYR A 454 23.11 -37.04 -28.44
CA TYR A 454 23.61 -37.22 -27.08
C TYR A 454 25.08 -37.63 -27.06
N ALA A 455 25.48 -38.62 -27.87
CA ALA A 455 26.87 -39.06 -27.98
C ALA A 455 27.80 -37.93 -28.46
N THR A 456 27.31 -37.08 -29.37
CA THR A 456 28.08 -35.93 -29.89
C THR A 456 28.25 -34.84 -28.82
N ILE A 457 27.19 -34.51 -28.08
CA ILE A 457 27.26 -33.53 -26.97
C ILE A 457 28.20 -34.04 -25.86
N MET A 458 28.09 -35.32 -25.50
CA MET A 458 28.92 -35.91 -24.43
C MET A 458 30.39 -36.04 -24.83
N SER A 459 30.69 -36.47 -26.07
CA SER A 459 32.08 -36.57 -26.56
C SER A 459 32.78 -35.22 -26.65
N ARG A 460 32.09 -34.18 -27.10
CA ARG A 460 32.62 -32.80 -27.12
C ARG A 460 32.80 -32.20 -25.73
N SER A 461 31.98 -32.59 -24.75
CA SER A 461 32.12 -32.12 -23.37
C SER A 461 33.28 -32.75 -22.60
N ALA A 462 33.76 -33.92 -23.05
CA ALA A 462 34.87 -34.64 -22.45
C ALA A 462 36.24 -34.22 -23.01
N SER A 463 36.24 -33.44 -24.10
CA SER A 463 37.42 -32.81 -24.71
C SER A 463 37.64 -31.43 -24.13
#